data_AF-A0A9X2FDX3-F1
#
_entry.id   AF-A0A9X2FDX3-F1
#
_cell.length_a   1.000
_cell.length_b   1.000
_cell.length_c   1.000
_cell.angle_alpha   90.00
_cell.angle_beta   90.00
_cell.angle_gamma   90.00
#
_symmetry.space_group_name_H-M   'P 1'
#
loop_
_entity.id
_entity.type
_entity.pdbx_description
1 polymer ?
#
loop_
_entity_poly.entity_id
_entity_poly.type
_entity_poly.pdbx_seq_one_letter_code
_entity_poly.pdbx_strand_id
1 'polypeptide(L)'
;MWQWDGSIATVDLNSIQLVVSPAADERHVQVKTRDGLLLTTLWDMPAVSAAPLVDAYVRDDDLVCLVAPTESFPFHTQLYWTLRNVETLPTPLVALSLLVAVRTDLLDTHPTIDVTTEAAIRSSNVISVLGGPAYVASLREDLTLVDFATAEDCQRQYVHTDDDGHSKIQRTLFGHFLEKGVIRSGRLFAALHVGDVAEPQAAAVCQELAATELPLTT
;
A
#
# COMPACT_ATOMS: atom_id res chain seq x y z
N MET A 1 5.29 13.57 7.62
CA MET A 1 5.32 14.16 6.27
C MET A 1 6.42 13.53 5.45
N TRP A 2 6.18 13.33 4.15
CA TRP A 2 7.18 12.89 3.18
C TRP A 2 8.22 13.98 2.90
N GLN A 3 9.49 13.58 2.79
CA GLN A 3 10.58 14.41 2.29
C GLN A 3 10.91 13.95 0.86
N TRP A 4 10.85 14.85 -0.11
CA TRP A 4 11.10 14.55 -1.53
C TRP A 4 12.32 15.29 -2.04
N ASP A 5 13.29 14.57 -2.61
CA ASP A 5 14.52 15.15 -3.17
C ASP A 5 14.51 15.28 -4.71
N GLY A 6 13.39 14.90 -5.35
CA GLY A 6 13.27 14.85 -6.81
C GLY A 6 13.38 13.43 -7.40
N SER A 7 13.82 12.44 -6.62
CA SER A 7 13.92 11.04 -7.04
C SER A 7 13.42 10.04 -5.99
N ILE A 8 13.66 10.33 -4.71
CA ILE A 8 13.34 9.47 -3.58
C ILE A 8 12.49 10.24 -2.58
N ALA A 9 11.41 9.62 -2.14
CA ALA A 9 10.55 10.10 -1.08
C ALA A 9 10.82 9.31 0.19
N THR A 10 11.11 9.98 1.29
CA THR A 10 11.39 9.33 2.58
C THR A 10 10.49 9.84 3.71
N VAL A 11 10.29 8.98 4.71
CA VAL A 11 9.74 9.35 6.01
C VAL A 11 10.58 8.69 7.09
N ASP A 12 11.25 9.50 7.90
CA ASP A 12 12.03 9.00 9.04
C ASP A 12 11.15 8.85 10.28
N LEU A 13 11.11 7.65 10.85
CA LEU A 13 10.25 7.30 11.97
C LEU A 13 11.05 6.56 13.04
N ASN A 14 11.61 7.29 14.02
CA ASN A 14 12.39 6.74 15.13
C ASN A 14 13.37 5.64 14.72
N SER A 15 13.00 4.35 14.77
CA SER A 15 13.84 3.20 14.45
C SER A 15 13.82 2.74 12.97
N ILE A 16 12.90 3.26 12.15
CA ILE A 16 12.73 2.87 10.75
C ILE A 16 12.64 4.08 9.81
N GLN A 17 12.67 3.80 8.52
CA GLN A 17 12.49 4.73 7.42
C GLN A 17 11.53 4.09 6.39
N LEU A 18 10.56 4.87 5.92
CA LEU A 18 9.78 4.53 4.73
C LEU A 18 10.46 5.15 3.51
N VAL A 19 10.58 4.38 2.43
CA VAL A 19 11.22 4.84 1.18
C VAL A 19 10.35 4.47 -0.01
N VAL A 20 10.12 5.42 -0.90
CA VAL A 20 9.54 5.20 -2.23
C VAL A 20 10.48 5.84 -3.23
N SER A 21 10.81 5.16 -4.33
CA SER A 21 11.69 5.70 -5.38
C SER A 21 10.95 5.76 -6.73
N PRO A 22 9.97 6.68 -6.90
CA PRO A 22 9.11 6.68 -8.09
C PRO A 22 9.88 6.78 -9.41
N ALA A 23 11.01 7.51 -9.40
CA ALA A 23 11.85 7.74 -10.57
C ALA A 23 12.74 6.54 -10.95
N ALA A 24 12.90 5.57 -10.05
CA ALA A 24 13.67 4.33 -10.29
C ALA A 24 12.76 3.14 -10.61
N ASP A 25 11.50 3.40 -11.01
CA ASP A 25 10.45 2.40 -11.22
C ASP A 25 10.09 1.59 -9.96
N GLU A 26 10.52 2.03 -8.77
CA GLU A 26 10.16 1.45 -7.48
C GLU A 26 8.98 2.22 -6.87
N ARG A 27 7.78 1.94 -7.39
CA ARG A 27 6.51 2.59 -6.96
C ARG A 27 5.80 1.76 -5.90
N HIS A 28 6.59 1.33 -4.93
CA HIS A 28 6.17 0.57 -3.75
C HIS A 28 6.86 1.17 -2.52
N VAL A 29 6.35 0.88 -1.33
CA VAL A 29 6.95 1.40 -0.10
C VAL A 29 7.88 0.36 0.48
N GLN A 30 9.17 0.70 0.53
CA GLN A 30 10.15 -0.08 1.27
C GLN A 30 10.17 0.40 2.71
N VAL A 31 10.03 -0.53 3.65
CA VAL A 31 10.19 -0.28 5.09
C VAL A 31 11.57 -0.77 5.47
N LYS A 32 12.44 0.16 5.85
CA LYS A 32 13.84 -0.12 6.21
C LYS A 32 14.12 0.27 7.66
N THR A 33 15.06 -0.40 8.29
CA THR A 33 15.71 0.14 9.50
C THR A 33 16.58 1.35 9.15
N ARG A 34 17.02 2.11 10.17
CA ARG A 34 17.94 3.25 9.96
C ARG A 34 19.31 2.88 9.37
N ASP A 35 19.78 1.65 9.57
CA ASP A 35 21.01 1.14 8.96
C ASP A 35 20.79 0.55 7.56
N GLY A 36 19.56 0.62 7.03
CA GLY A 36 19.25 0.28 5.63
C GLY A 36 18.81 -1.18 5.40
N LEU A 37 18.66 -1.99 6.45
CA LEU A 37 18.11 -3.34 6.33
C LEU A 37 16.63 -3.26 5.90
N LEU A 38 16.30 -3.90 4.78
CA LEU A 38 14.93 -4.03 4.29
C LEU A 38 14.14 -5.00 5.19
N LEU A 39 13.03 -4.52 5.73
CA LEU A 39 12.12 -5.32 6.57
C LEU A 39 10.93 -5.85 5.75
N THR A 40 10.37 -4.99 4.89
CA THR A 40 9.24 -5.34 4.01
C THR A 40 9.15 -4.38 2.83
N THR A 41 8.58 -4.88 1.74
CA THR A 41 8.13 -4.14 0.57
C THR A 41 6.60 -4.19 0.52
N LEU A 42 5.96 -3.05 0.72
CA LEU A 42 4.52 -2.89 0.67
C LEU A 42 4.07 -2.51 -0.74
N TRP A 43 3.09 -3.25 -1.25
CA TRP A 43 2.30 -2.92 -2.44
C TRP A 43 3.10 -2.74 -3.73
N ASP A 44 3.98 -3.68 -4.04
CA ASP A 44 4.56 -3.79 -5.35
C ASP A 44 3.50 -4.08 -6.42
N MET A 45 3.53 -3.29 -7.49
CA MET A 45 2.54 -3.29 -8.58
C MET A 45 3.28 -3.33 -9.93
N PRO A 46 3.79 -4.50 -10.37
CA PRO A 46 4.71 -4.57 -11.51
C PRO A 46 4.22 -3.88 -12.79
N ALA A 47 2.92 -4.03 -13.11
CA ALA A 47 2.32 -3.40 -14.29
C ALA A 47 2.32 -1.86 -14.21
N VAL A 48 2.14 -1.30 -13.02
CA VAL A 48 2.19 0.16 -12.78
C VAL A 48 3.63 0.63 -12.69
N SER A 49 4.51 -0.11 -12.00
CA SER A 49 5.93 0.22 -11.85
C SER A 49 6.67 0.30 -13.20
N ALA A 50 6.37 -0.62 -14.13
CA ALA A 50 7.00 -0.66 -15.46
C ALA A 50 6.56 0.48 -16.40
N ALA A 51 5.49 1.19 -16.09
CA ALA A 51 4.99 2.28 -16.92
C ALA A 51 5.82 3.57 -16.74
N PRO A 52 5.84 4.52 -17.68
CA PRO A 52 6.59 5.77 -17.48
C PRO A 52 5.99 6.65 -16.37
N LEU A 53 6.85 7.17 -15.49
CA LEU A 53 6.47 8.24 -14.55
C LEU A 53 6.28 9.55 -15.31
N VAL A 54 5.13 10.20 -15.12
CA VAL A 54 4.82 11.52 -15.70
C VAL A 54 5.25 12.62 -14.74
N ASP A 55 4.89 12.48 -13.47
CA ASP A 55 5.18 13.46 -12.42
C ASP A 55 5.17 12.80 -11.05
N ALA A 56 5.90 13.36 -10.09
CA ALA A 56 5.90 12.95 -8.70
C ALA A 56 6.15 14.16 -7.78
N TYR A 57 5.31 14.33 -6.76
CA TYR A 57 5.43 15.48 -5.86
C TYR A 57 4.88 15.25 -4.45
N VAL A 58 5.45 16.09 -3.57
CA VAL A 58 5.03 16.50 -2.22
C VAL A 58 3.69 17.24 -2.12
N ARG A 59 2.57 16.72 -1.60
CA ARG A 59 1.42 17.59 -1.25
C ARG A 59 0.88 17.26 0.14
N ASP A 60 1.13 18.16 1.09
CA ASP A 60 0.82 17.95 2.50
C ASP A 60 1.42 16.61 2.99
N ASP A 61 0.60 15.67 3.45
CA ASP A 61 1.02 14.34 3.87
C ASP A 61 0.93 13.27 2.76
N ASP A 62 0.61 13.69 1.53
CA ASP A 62 0.53 12.83 0.35
C ASP A 62 1.83 12.89 -0.46
N LEU A 63 2.40 11.73 -0.76
CA LEU A 63 3.23 11.55 -1.94
C LEU A 63 2.32 11.19 -3.10
N VAL A 64 2.34 12.00 -4.16
CA VAL A 64 1.53 11.79 -5.36
C VAL A 64 2.42 11.38 -6.51
N CYS A 65 2.01 10.37 -7.27
CA CYS A 65 2.66 10.00 -8.54
C CYS A 65 1.63 9.86 -9.66
N LEU A 66 1.96 10.45 -10.81
CA LEU A 66 1.20 10.33 -12.05
C LEU A 66 1.94 9.38 -12.99
N VAL A 67 1.26 8.36 -13.48
CA VAL A 67 1.84 7.30 -14.30
C VAL A 67 1.12 7.23 -15.65
N ALA A 68 1.89 7.21 -16.72
CA ALA A 68 1.39 7.16 -18.10
C ALA A 68 0.86 5.75 -18.43
N PRO A 69 -0.10 5.63 -19.36
CA PRO A 69 -0.50 4.34 -19.90
C PRO A 69 0.64 3.69 -20.69
N THR A 70 0.63 2.36 -20.77
CA THR A 70 1.49 1.55 -21.64
C THR A 70 0.66 0.62 -22.52
N GLU A 71 1.29 -0.07 -23.47
CA GLU A 71 0.59 -1.11 -24.26
C GLU A 71 0.08 -2.26 -23.37
N SER A 72 0.87 -2.67 -22.36
CA SER A 72 0.48 -3.74 -21.43
C SER A 72 -0.51 -3.29 -20.36
N PHE A 73 -0.56 -2.00 -20.05
CA PHE A 73 -1.47 -1.43 -19.06
C PHE A 73 -1.97 -0.05 -19.54
N PRO A 74 -3.01 0.00 -20.40
CA PRO A 74 -3.40 1.20 -21.14
C PRO A 74 -4.30 2.14 -20.31
N PHE A 75 -3.93 2.38 -19.06
CA PHE A 75 -4.70 3.22 -18.14
C PHE A 75 -3.82 4.30 -17.51
N HIS A 76 -4.31 5.54 -17.50
CA HIS A 76 -3.69 6.58 -16.69
C HIS A 76 -3.88 6.22 -15.22
N THR A 77 -2.78 6.20 -14.46
CA THR A 77 -2.79 5.78 -13.06
C THR A 77 -2.26 6.89 -12.18
N GLN A 78 -2.93 7.13 -11.07
CA GLN A 78 -2.50 8.04 -10.01
C GLN A 78 -2.33 7.25 -8.73
N LEU A 79 -1.21 7.48 -8.04
CA LEU A 79 -0.88 6.84 -6.77
C LEU A 79 -0.78 7.93 -5.71
N TYR A 80 -1.46 7.74 -4.57
CA TYR A 80 -1.40 8.64 -3.42
C TYR A 80 -1.00 7.83 -2.19
N TRP A 81 0.21 8.04 -1.70
CA TRP A 81 0.66 7.49 -0.42
C TRP A 81 0.48 8.55 0.68
N THR A 82 -0.55 8.37 1.50
CA THR A 82 -0.90 9.30 2.59
C THR A 82 -0.46 8.73 3.93
N LEU A 83 0.31 9.51 4.69
CA LEU A 83 0.58 9.20 6.09
C LEU A 83 -0.66 9.48 6.93
N ARG A 84 -1.00 8.53 7.81
CA ARG A 84 -2.18 8.59 8.68
C ARG A 84 -1.77 8.47 10.13
N ASN A 85 -2.45 9.25 10.96
CA ASN A 85 -2.47 9.03 12.41
C ASN A 85 -3.58 8.03 12.71
N VAL A 86 -3.31 7.12 13.64
CA VAL A 86 -4.27 6.12 14.10
C VAL A 86 -4.32 6.24 15.61
N GLU A 87 -5.47 6.55 16.19
CA GLU A 87 -5.60 6.78 17.63
C GLU A 87 -5.88 5.50 18.41
N THR A 88 -6.30 4.44 17.71
CA THR A 88 -6.66 3.15 18.31
C THR A 88 -5.47 2.34 18.86
N LEU A 89 -4.23 2.75 18.58
CA LEU A 89 -3.03 2.15 19.14
C LEU A 89 -2.39 3.10 20.17
N PRO A 90 -1.84 2.59 21.29
CA PRO A 90 -1.18 3.42 22.30
C PRO A 90 0.17 3.97 21.81
N THR A 91 0.84 3.27 20.89
CA THR A 91 2.15 3.64 20.33
C THR A 91 2.28 3.24 18.85
N PRO A 92 1.38 3.70 17.94
CA PRO A 92 1.54 3.49 16.52
C PRO A 92 2.77 4.27 16.08
N LEU A 93 3.62 3.61 15.31
CA LEU A 93 4.78 4.28 14.74
C LEU A 93 4.33 5.11 13.53
N VAL A 94 3.50 4.52 12.66
CA VAL A 94 2.84 5.21 11.54
C VAL A 94 1.73 4.33 10.96
N ALA A 95 0.73 4.93 10.34
CA ALA A 95 -0.10 4.24 9.35
C ALA A 95 0.01 4.90 7.98
N LEU A 96 -0.22 4.10 6.94
CA LEU A 96 -0.08 4.48 5.55
C LEU A 96 -1.32 4.00 4.79
N SER A 97 -1.88 4.86 3.95
CA SER A 97 -2.85 4.46 2.95
C SER A 97 -2.30 4.71 1.55
N LEU A 98 -2.45 3.73 0.67
CA LEU A 98 -2.26 3.90 -0.77
C LEU A 98 -3.62 3.95 -1.46
N LEU A 99 -3.94 5.07 -2.09
CA LEU A 99 -5.03 5.16 -3.08
C LEU A 99 -4.44 4.95 -4.46
N VAL A 100 -4.94 3.95 -5.18
CA VAL A 100 -4.66 3.73 -6.60
C VAL A 100 -5.89 4.16 -7.39
N ALA A 101 -5.77 5.15 -8.26
CA ALA A 101 -6.84 5.60 -9.14
C ALA A 101 -6.48 5.33 -10.60
N VAL A 102 -7.35 4.62 -11.32
CA VAL A 102 -7.20 4.36 -12.76
C VAL A 102 -8.29 5.09 -13.53
N ARG A 103 -7.92 5.74 -14.63
CA ARG A 103 -8.86 6.35 -15.58
C ARG A 103 -8.84 5.58 -16.89
N THR A 104 -10.02 5.16 -17.34
CA THR A 104 -10.21 4.48 -18.62
C THR A 104 -10.42 5.50 -19.74
N ASP A 105 -9.59 5.46 -20.78
CA ASP A 105 -9.83 6.25 -22.00
C ASP A 105 -10.42 5.38 -23.13
N LEU A 106 -10.38 4.07 -22.95
CA LEU A 106 -10.93 3.06 -23.86
C LEU A 106 -12.40 2.76 -23.50
N LEU A 107 -13.18 2.37 -24.51
CA LEU A 107 -14.50 1.79 -24.31
C LEU A 107 -14.33 0.37 -23.74
N ASP A 108 -15.19 0.01 -22.79
CA ASP A 108 -15.41 -1.37 -22.32
C ASP A 108 -14.13 -2.09 -21.83
N THR A 109 -13.64 -1.73 -20.65
CA THR A 109 -12.42 -2.33 -20.08
C THR A 109 -12.62 -2.92 -18.69
N HIS A 110 -11.73 -3.84 -18.31
CA HIS A 110 -11.67 -4.46 -17.00
C HIS A 110 -10.26 -4.28 -16.42
N PRO A 111 -9.88 -3.08 -15.96
CA PRO A 111 -8.57 -2.91 -15.37
C PRO A 111 -8.43 -3.84 -14.16
N THR A 112 -7.28 -4.48 -14.06
CA THR A 112 -6.86 -5.29 -12.91
C THR A 112 -5.43 -4.92 -12.59
N ILE A 113 -5.14 -4.69 -11.32
CA ILE A 113 -3.76 -4.47 -10.86
C ILE A 113 -3.46 -5.54 -9.83
N ASP A 114 -2.47 -6.38 -10.13
CA ASP A 114 -1.92 -7.28 -9.13
C ASP A 114 -0.98 -6.49 -8.21
N VAL A 115 -1.18 -6.69 -6.92
CA VAL A 115 -0.46 -6.01 -5.84
C VAL A 115 0.16 -7.06 -4.95
N THR A 116 1.42 -6.86 -4.58
CA THR A 116 2.16 -7.74 -3.68
C THR A 116 2.66 -6.96 -2.48
N THR A 117 2.44 -7.50 -1.28
CA THR A 117 3.26 -7.17 -0.12
C THR A 117 4.17 -8.35 0.17
N GLU A 118 5.47 -8.10 0.18
CA GLU A 118 6.49 -9.10 0.51
C GLU A 118 7.23 -8.63 1.73
N ALA A 119 7.33 -9.49 2.72
CA ALA A 119 8.00 -9.14 3.94
C ALA A 119 8.81 -10.34 4.41
N ALA A 120 9.93 -10.08 5.08
CA ALA A 120 10.73 -11.12 5.72
C ALA A 120 10.03 -11.68 6.97
N ILE A 121 8.75 -12.00 6.83
CA ILE A 121 7.85 -12.49 7.88
C ILE A 121 8.13 -13.97 8.07
N ARG A 122 8.33 -14.40 9.32
CA ARG A 122 8.36 -15.84 9.67
C ARG A 122 6.98 -16.41 10.01
N SER A 123 6.01 -15.55 10.35
CA SER A 123 4.64 -15.93 10.67
C SER A 123 3.68 -14.76 10.40
N SER A 124 2.70 -14.98 9.54
CA SER A 124 1.59 -14.06 9.33
C SER A 124 0.30 -14.67 9.89
N ASN A 125 -0.40 -13.92 10.75
CA ASN A 125 -1.74 -14.27 11.18
C ASN A 125 -2.76 -13.55 10.28
N VAL A 126 -3.76 -14.29 9.83
CA VAL A 126 -4.88 -13.72 9.09
C VAL A 126 -6.03 -13.51 10.08
N ILE A 127 -6.47 -12.27 10.22
CA ILE A 127 -7.63 -11.94 11.04
C ILE A 127 -8.79 -11.49 10.16
N SER A 128 -10.01 -11.81 10.58
CA SER A 128 -11.23 -11.35 9.91
C SER A 128 -11.65 -10.01 10.49
N VAL A 129 -11.69 -8.97 9.66
CA VAL A 129 -12.16 -7.64 10.05
C VAL A 129 -13.39 -7.24 9.21
N LEU A 130 -14.07 -6.16 9.62
CA LEU A 130 -15.16 -5.64 8.82
C LEU A 130 -14.62 -5.21 7.44
N GLY A 131 -15.17 -5.82 6.39
CA GLY A 131 -14.82 -5.48 5.01
C GLY A 131 -13.69 -6.31 4.39
N GLY A 132 -13.04 -7.25 5.10
CA GLY A 132 -12.05 -8.12 4.46
C GLY A 132 -11.07 -8.79 5.44
N PRO A 133 -10.13 -9.62 4.95
CA PRO A 133 -9.03 -10.10 5.77
C PRO A 133 -8.00 -9.00 6.01
N ALA A 134 -7.45 -8.96 7.23
CA ALA A 134 -6.23 -8.22 7.53
C ALA A 134 -5.12 -9.20 7.89
N TYR A 135 -3.89 -8.82 7.58
CA TYR A 135 -2.71 -9.63 7.78
C TYR A 135 -1.82 -8.97 8.83
N VAL A 136 -1.59 -9.68 9.93
CA VAL A 136 -0.75 -9.21 11.04
C VAL A 136 0.54 -10.00 11.01
N ALA A 137 1.67 -9.31 10.96
CA ALA A 137 2.95 -9.95 10.81
C ALA A 137 4.07 -9.24 11.56
N SER A 138 4.88 -10.01 12.28
CA SER A 138 6.07 -9.51 12.95
C SER A 138 7.19 -9.31 11.92
N LEU A 139 7.61 -8.07 11.70
CA LEU A 139 8.74 -7.70 10.86
C LEU A 139 10.08 -7.83 11.61
N ARG A 140 10.03 -7.63 12.93
CA ARG A 140 11.13 -7.80 13.89
C ARG A 140 10.54 -8.12 15.27
N GLU A 141 11.37 -8.47 16.25
CA GLU A 141 10.94 -8.75 17.64
C GLU A 141 10.09 -7.63 18.27
N ASP A 142 10.27 -6.38 17.83
CA ASP A 142 9.62 -5.19 18.37
C ASP A 142 8.79 -4.41 17.32
N LEU A 143 8.53 -4.98 16.13
CA LEU A 143 7.83 -4.27 15.07
C LEU A 143 6.82 -5.19 14.38
N THR A 144 5.56 -4.79 14.42
CA THR A 144 4.44 -5.49 13.80
C THR A 144 3.87 -4.65 12.65
N LEU A 145 3.61 -5.31 11.53
CA LEU A 145 2.84 -4.81 10.39
C LEU A 145 1.41 -5.32 10.48
N VAL A 146 0.44 -4.43 10.28
CA VAL A 146 -0.94 -4.77 9.94
C VAL A 146 -1.17 -4.30 8.51
N ASP A 147 -1.37 -5.23 7.56
CA ASP A 147 -1.65 -4.95 6.14
C ASP A 147 -3.09 -5.34 5.81
N PHE A 148 -3.87 -4.41 5.27
CA PHE A 148 -5.30 -4.55 5.09
C PHE A 148 -5.77 -3.92 3.78
N ALA A 149 -6.77 -4.55 3.15
CA ALA A 149 -7.52 -3.99 2.04
C ALA A 149 -8.97 -4.46 2.11
N THR A 150 -9.90 -3.58 1.77
CA THR A 150 -11.32 -3.96 1.74
C THR A 150 -11.60 -4.90 0.56
N ALA A 151 -12.61 -5.75 0.69
CA ALA A 151 -13.12 -6.62 -0.36
C ALA A 151 -13.82 -5.84 -1.48
N GLU A 152 -14.20 -4.59 -1.22
CA GLU A 152 -14.71 -3.68 -2.25
C GLU A 152 -13.58 -3.19 -3.19
N ASP A 153 -12.39 -3.00 -2.64
CA ASP A 153 -11.21 -2.54 -3.36
C ASP A 153 -10.46 -3.72 -4.02
N CYS A 154 -10.42 -4.87 -3.34
CA CYS A 154 -9.68 -6.07 -3.76
C CYS A 154 -10.62 -7.26 -4.02
N GLN A 155 -10.76 -7.68 -5.28
CA GLN A 155 -11.57 -8.84 -5.64
C GLN A 155 -10.99 -10.18 -5.17
N ARG A 156 -9.66 -10.28 -5.16
CA ARG A 156 -8.94 -11.50 -4.79
C ARG A 156 -7.80 -11.14 -3.86
N GLN A 157 -7.62 -11.94 -2.81
CA GLN A 157 -6.52 -11.83 -1.86
C GLN A 157 -6.08 -13.23 -1.43
N TYR A 158 -4.79 -13.48 -1.38
CA TYR A 158 -4.21 -14.77 -1.03
C TYR A 158 -2.83 -14.59 -0.40
N VAL A 159 -2.44 -15.55 0.45
CA VAL A 159 -1.13 -15.57 1.09
C VAL A 159 -0.39 -16.80 0.62
N HIS A 160 0.85 -16.59 0.21
CA HIS A 160 1.80 -17.66 -0.04
C HIS A 160 2.90 -17.58 1.01
N THR A 161 3.23 -18.71 1.61
CA THR A 161 4.43 -18.85 2.42
C THR A 161 5.36 -19.78 1.67
N ASP A 162 6.59 -19.35 1.43
CA ASP A 162 7.60 -20.18 0.77
C ASP A 162 8.24 -21.19 1.76
N ASP A 163 9.11 -22.05 1.23
CA ASP A 163 9.79 -23.10 2.01
C ASP A 163 10.73 -22.52 3.08
N ASP A 164 11.20 -21.29 2.89
CA ASP A 164 12.05 -20.54 3.83
C ASP A 164 11.22 -19.78 4.88
N GLY A 165 9.89 -19.88 4.80
CA GLY A 165 8.94 -19.31 5.73
C GLY A 165 8.56 -17.86 5.43
N HIS A 166 8.99 -17.28 4.31
CA HIS A 166 8.64 -15.92 3.91
C HIS A 166 7.19 -15.86 3.42
N SER A 167 6.39 -15.00 4.05
CA SER A 167 5.02 -14.74 3.62
C SER A 167 4.94 -13.61 2.59
N LYS A 168 4.24 -13.88 1.50
CA LYS A 168 3.85 -12.95 0.44
C LYS A 168 2.33 -12.83 0.42
N ILE A 169 1.83 -11.60 0.57
CA ILE A 169 0.40 -11.30 0.42
C ILE A 169 0.20 -10.79 -0.99
N GLN A 170 -0.67 -11.45 -1.76
CA GLN A 170 -1.00 -11.06 -3.12
C GLN A 170 -2.47 -10.68 -3.21
N ARG A 171 -2.74 -9.58 -3.89
CA ARG A 171 -4.08 -9.02 -4.07
C ARG A 171 -4.28 -8.64 -5.53
N THR A 172 -5.53 -8.63 -5.96
CA THR A 172 -5.91 -8.03 -7.24
C THR A 172 -6.90 -6.90 -6.98
N LEU A 173 -6.47 -5.66 -7.24
CA LEU A 173 -7.34 -4.50 -7.25
C LEU A 173 -8.21 -4.50 -8.50
N PHE A 174 -9.43 -3.98 -8.36
CA PHE A 174 -10.41 -3.85 -9.45
C PHE A 174 -10.82 -5.21 -10.05
N GLY A 175 -11.08 -5.26 -11.37
CA GLY A 175 -11.63 -6.43 -12.07
C GLY A 175 -13.11 -6.30 -12.43
N HIS A 176 -13.72 -5.13 -12.20
CA HIS A 176 -15.06 -4.82 -12.68
C HIS A 176 -15.02 -4.18 -14.06
N PHE A 177 -16.11 -4.31 -14.79
CA PHE A 177 -16.32 -3.56 -16.03
C PHE A 177 -16.36 -2.07 -15.74
N LEU A 178 -15.63 -1.28 -16.53
CA LEU A 178 -15.65 0.18 -16.50
C LEU A 178 -15.98 0.73 -17.89
N GLU A 179 -16.94 1.64 -17.93
CA GLU A 179 -17.23 2.46 -19.11
C GLU A 179 -16.09 3.45 -19.38
N LYS A 180 -16.10 4.05 -20.57
CA LYS A 180 -15.10 5.06 -20.96
C LYS A 180 -15.22 6.32 -20.09
N GLY A 181 -14.07 6.85 -19.69
CA GLY A 181 -13.96 8.09 -18.92
C GLY A 181 -14.25 7.91 -17.43
N VAL A 182 -14.49 6.67 -16.98
CA VAL A 182 -14.72 6.37 -15.57
C VAL A 182 -13.38 6.33 -14.84
N ILE A 183 -13.37 6.95 -13.66
CA ILE A 183 -12.29 6.81 -12.70
C ILE A 183 -12.71 5.74 -11.68
N ARG A 184 -11.88 4.73 -11.51
CA ARG A 184 -12.04 3.74 -10.44
C ARG A 184 -10.86 3.84 -9.49
N SER A 185 -11.16 3.87 -8.20
CA SER A 185 -10.15 3.95 -7.16
C SER A 185 -10.22 2.75 -6.23
N GLY A 186 -9.07 2.33 -5.73
CA GLY A 186 -8.91 1.22 -4.80
C GLY A 186 -7.93 1.61 -3.69
N ARG A 187 -8.19 1.16 -2.47
CA ARG A 187 -7.37 1.48 -1.30
C ARG A 187 -6.67 0.28 -0.71
N LEU A 188 -5.44 0.52 -0.26
CA LEU A 188 -4.62 -0.40 0.51
C LEU A 188 -4.16 0.34 1.77
N PHE A 189 -4.06 -0.38 2.88
CA PHE A 189 -3.76 0.20 4.18
C PHE A 189 -2.69 -0.62 4.89
N ALA A 190 -1.77 0.08 5.54
CA ALA A 190 -0.76 -0.53 6.38
C ALA A 190 -0.63 0.26 7.69
N ALA A 191 -0.41 -0.43 8.80
CA ALA A 191 -0.03 0.20 10.06
C ALA A 191 1.22 -0.51 10.61
N LEU A 192 2.17 0.28 11.08
CA LEU A 192 3.38 -0.17 11.74
C LEU A 192 3.27 0.18 13.23
N HIS A 193 3.44 -0.82 14.08
CA HIS A 193 3.29 -0.70 15.53
C HIS A 193 4.51 -1.28 16.26
N VAL A 194 4.93 -0.60 17.32
CA VAL A 194 6.03 -1.09 18.18
C VAL A 194 5.51 -2.16 19.13
N GLY A 195 6.06 -3.37 19.03
CA GLY A 195 5.64 -4.56 19.77
C GLY A 195 4.48 -5.30 19.12
N ASP A 196 3.93 -6.26 19.85
CA ASP A 196 2.83 -7.11 19.38
C ASP A 196 1.51 -6.33 19.26
N VAL A 197 0.67 -6.74 18.30
CA VAL A 197 -0.68 -6.22 18.11
C VAL A 197 -1.67 -7.35 18.30
N ALA A 198 -2.54 -7.26 19.31
CA ALA A 198 -3.59 -8.24 19.52
C ALA A 198 -4.68 -8.10 18.45
N GLU A 199 -5.39 -9.18 18.13
CA GLU A 199 -6.41 -9.18 17.07
C GLU A 199 -7.48 -8.07 17.22
N PRO A 200 -8.03 -7.78 18.42
CA PRO A 200 -9.00 -6.69 18.58
C PRO A 200 -8.41 -5.31 18.27
N GLN A 201 -7.12 -5.10 18.56
CA GLN A 201 -6.43 -3.84 18.24
C GLN A 201 -6.21 -3.72 16.73
N ALA A 202 -5.73 -4.79 16.08
CA ALA A 202 -5.58 -4.81 14.62
C ALA A 202 -6.92 -4.58 13.91
N ALA A 203 -8.01 -5.17 14.41
CA ALA A 203 -9.35 -4.94 13.88
C ALA A 203 -9.81 -3.48 14.03
N ALA A 204 -9.57 -2.85 15.19
CA ALA A 204 -9.89 -1.44 15.43
C ALA A 204 -9.11 -0.51 14.49
N VAL A 205 -7.82 -0.79 14.28
CA VAL A 205 -6.96 -0.06 13.33
C VAL A 205 -7.49 -0.17 11.91
N CYS A 206 -7.87 -1.38 11.46
CA CYS A 206 -8.42 -1.58 10.13
C CYS A 206 -9.74 -0.82 9.94
N GLN A 207 -10.60 -0.81 10.96
CA GLN A 207 -11.87 -0.09 10.92
C GLN A 207 -11.65 1.44 10.85
N GLU A 208 -10.73 1.97 11.65
CA GLU A 208 -10.35 3.40 11.64
C GLU A 208 -9.79 3.79 10.26
N LEU A 209 -8.87 3.00 9.71
CA LEU A 209 -8.27 3.26 8.39
C LEU A 209 -9.32 3.17 7.27
N ALA A 210 -10.21 2.19 7.30
CA ALA A 210 -11.29 2.05 6.31
C ALA A 210 -12.26 3.25 6.30
N ALA A 211 -12.47 3.86 7.47
CA ALA A 211 -13.33 5.02 7.67
C ALA A 211 -12.68 6.35 7.27
N THR A 212 -11.38 6.37 6.93
CA THR A 212 -10.70 7.60 6.50
C THR A 212 -11.30 8.15 5.20
N GLU A 213 -11.41 9.48 5.15
CA GLU A 213 -11.85 10.18 3.95
C GLU A 213 -10.85 10.01 2.80
N LEU A 214 -11.39 9.96 1.58
CA LEU A 214 -10.59 9.94 0.37
C LEU A 214 -9.79 11.25 0.24
N PRO A 215 -8.54 11.19 -0.23
CA PRO A 215 -7.79 12.41 -0.52
C PRO A 215 -8.54 13.24 -1.57
N LEU A 216 -8.52 14.56 -1.41
CA LEU A 216 -9.13 15.47 -2.36
C LEU A 216 -8.41 15.36 -3.71
N THR A 217 -9.11 14.84 -4.71
CA THR A 217 -8.65 14.86 -6.10
C THR A 217 -9.05 16.22 -6.67
N THR A 218 -8.05 17.07 -6.89
CA THR A 218 -8.21 18.44 -7.43
C THR A 218 -7.52 18.50 -8.77
#